data_AF-A0A975BB46-F1
#
_entry.id   AF-A0A975BB46-F1
#
_cell.length_a   1.000
_cell.length_b   1.000
_cell.length_c   1.000
_cell.angle_alpha   90.00
_cell.angle_beta   90.00
_cell.angle_gamma   90.00
#
_symmetry.space_group_name_H-M   'P 1'
#
loop_
_entity.id
_entity.type
_entity.pdbx_description
1 polymer ?
#
loop_
_entity_poly.entity_id
_entity_poly.type
_entity_poly.pdbx_seq_one_letter_code
_entity_poly.pdbx_strand_id
1 'polypeptide(L)'
;MLSSIQISIPEELANRLKPMQEQIPHILELGLRRFNASAQYAFEGADDVLEFLAGLPEPEDIMKLHPSESFQARISSLLEKNRDTGLSLQEEREWEKYQYLEHLVRMAKAKACIRLKKTRQ
;
A
#
# COMPACT_ATOMS: atom_id res chain seq x y z
N MET A 1 11.03 -23.70 -9.32
CA MET A 1 11.22 -24.52 -8.10
C MET A 1 9.84 -24.76 -7.51
N LEU A 2 9.45 -26.02 -7.24
CA LEU A 2 8.20 -26.32 -6.54
C LEU A 2 8.51 -26.45 -5.04
N SER A 3 7.73 -25.76 -4.22
CA SER A 3 7.86 -25.75 -2.75
C SER A 3 6.56 -26.25 -2.13
N SER A 4 6.63 -27.18 -1.17
CA SER A 4 5.46 -27.67 -0.44
C SER A 4 5.27 -26.90 0.87
N ILE A 5 4.03 -26.58 1.19
CA ILE A 5 3.62 -25.90 2.42
C ILE A 5 2.50 -26.72 3.05
N GLN A 6 2.61 -27.03 4.34
CA GLN A 6 1.54 -27.67 5.12
C GLN A 6 0.77 -26.62 5.92
N ILE A 7 -0.55 -26.59 5.75
CA ILE A 7 -1.44 -25.65 6.45
C ILE A 7 -2.59 -26.41 7.10
N SER A 8 -2.98 -25.99 8.31
CA SER A 8 -4.18 -26.48 8.97
C SER A 8 -5.36 -25.61 8.56
N ILE A 9 -6.41 -26.23 8.00
CA ILE A 9 -7.61 -25.56 7.52
C ILE A 9 -8.87 -26.26 8.08
N PRO A 10 -10.01 -25.57 8.20
CA PRO A 10 -11.26 -26.19 8.61
C PRO A 10 -11.66 -27.34 7.68
N GLU A 11 -12.27 -28.39 8.22
CA GLU A 11 -12.66 -29.60 7.47
C GLU A 11 -13.60 -29.28 6.30
N GLU A 12 -14.52 -28.33 6.49
CA GLU A 12 -15.42 -27.85 5.45
C GLU A 12 -14.66 -27.23 4.26
N LEU A 13 -13.60 -26.47 4.54
CA LEU A 13 -12.75 -25.89 3.50
C LEU A 13 -11.93 -26.98 2.80
N ALA A 14 -11.39 -27.95 3.54
CA ALA A 14 -10.67 -29.07 2.97
C ALA A 14 -11.53 -29.88 2.00
N ASN A 15 -12.80 -30.15 2.37
CA ASN A 15 -13.74 -30.86 1.52
C ASN A 15 -14.09 -30.10 0.23
N ARG A 16 -14.15 -28.76 0.30
CA ARG A 16 -14.36 -27.90 -0.88
C ARG A 16 -13.13 -27.83 -1.79
N LEU A 17 -11.92 -27.94 -1.24
CA LEU A 17 -10.67 -27.86 -2.00
C LEU A 17 -10.25 -29.19 -2.64
N LYS A 18 -10.63 -30.34 -2.06
CA LYS A 18 -10.40 -31.69 -2.63
C LYS A 18 -10.72 -31.82 -4.13
N PRO A 19 -11.89 -31.40 -4.63
CA PRO A 19 -12.22 -31.54 -6.06
C PRO A 19 -11.43 -30.62 -6.99
N MET A 20 -10.72 -29.62 -6.46
CA MET A 20 -10.02 -28.59 -7.23
C MET A 20 -8.52 -28.53 -6.88
N GLN A 21 -7.93 -29.64 -6.42
CA GLN A 21 -6.53 -29.74 -5.99
C GLN A 21 -5.53 -29.18 -7.00
N GLU A 22 -5.71 -29.47 -8.29
CA GLU A 22 -4.82 -28.98 -9.36
C GLU A 22 -4.90 -27.46 -9.56
N GLN A 23 -6.02 -26.85 -9.20
CA GLN A 23 -6.26 -25.42 -9.31
C GLN A 23 -5.91 -24.67 -8.02
N ILE A 24 -5.68 -25.36 -6.90
CA ILE A 24 -5.34 -24.75 -5.61
C ILE A 24 -4.17 -23.75 -5.74
N PRO A 25 -3.04 -24.07 -6.40
CA PRO A 25 -1.95 -23.12 -6.53
C PRO A 25 -2.39 -21.80 -7.19
N HIS A 26 -3.23 -21.89 -8.22
CA HIS A 26 -3.75 -20.73 -8.92
C HIS A 26 -4.78 -19.95 -8.08
N ILE A 27 -5.67 -20.65 -7.36
CA ILE A 27 -6.63 -20.04 -6.43
C ILE A 27 -5.89 -19.30 -5.31
N LEU A 28 -4.82 -19.90 -4.78
CA LEU A 28 -3.96 -19.28 -3.78
C LEU A 28 -3.24 -18.05 -4.36
N GLU A 29 -2.72 -18.12 -5.58
CA GLU A 29 -2.12 -16.96 -6.24
C GLU A 29 -3.12 -15.79 -6.39
N LEU A 30 -4.34 -16.08 -6.85
CA LEU A 30 -5.41 -15.08 -6.96
C LEU A 30 -5.83 -14.53 -5.59
N GLY A 31 -5.94 -15.41 -4.59
CA GLY A 31 -6.26 -15.05 -3.21
C GLY A 31 -5.18 -14.16 -2.59
N LEU A 32 -3.91 -14.51 -2.77
CA LEU A 32 -2.76 -13.73 -2.32
C LEU A 32 -2.68 -12.39 -3.03
N ARG A 33 -2.96 -12.33 -4.34
CA ARG A 33 -3.03 -11.07 -5.07
C ARG A 33 -4.11 -10.15 -4.49
N ARG A 34 -5.29 -10.69 -4.19
CA ARG A 34 -6.39 -9.93 -3.58
C ARG A 34 -6.06 -9.51 -2.15
N PHE A 35 -5.49 -10.41 -1.35
CA PHE A 35 -5.09 -10.15 0.03
C PHE A 35 -4.01 -9.08 0.09
N ASN A 36 -3.00 -9.17 -0.79
CA ASN A 36 -1.95 -8.17 -0.92
C ASN A 36 -2.51 -6.84 -1.44
N ALA A 37 -3.45 -6.85 -2.39
CA ALA A 37 -4.13 -5.64 -2.80
C ALA A 37 -4.84 -4.97 -1.61
N SER A 38 -5.55 -5.72 -0.76
CA SER A 38 -6.16 -5.14 0.46
C SER A 38 -5.13 -4.72 1.53
N ALA A 39 -4.03 -5.47 1.69
CA ALA A 39 -2.98 -5.16 2.66
C ALA A 39 -2.09 -3.98 2.21
N GLN A 40 -2.00 -3.74 0.91
CA GLN A 40 -1.41 -2.52 0.33
C GLN A 40 -2.18 -1.26 0.73
N TYR A 41 -3.45 -1.37 1.13
CA TYR A 41 -4.27 -0.24 1.57
C TYR A 41 -4.38 -0.08 3.10
N ALA A 42 -3.74 -0.92 3.90
CA ALA A 42 -3.62 -0.67 5.34
C ALA A 42 -2.46 0.32 5.57
N PHE A 43 -2.70 1.60 5.26
CA PHE A 43 -1.77 2.68 5.56
C PHE A 43 -2.00 3.18 6.98
N GLU A 44 -1.42 2.49 7.97
CA GLU A 44 -1.39 3.04 9.33
C GLU A 44 -0.69 4.42 9.28
N GLY A 45 -1.46 5.48 9.54
CA GLY A 45 -0.98 6.87 9.53
C GLY A 45 -1.09 7.63 8.21
N ALA A 46 -1.70 7.08 7.15
CA ALA A 46 -1.98 7.83 5.91
C ALA A 46 -3.45 7.89 5.50
N ASP A 47 -4.36 7.45 6.38
CA ASP A 47 -5.80 7.51 6.17
C ASP A 47 -6.25 8.94 5.80
N ASP A 48 -5.74 9.96 6.50
CA ASP A 48 -6.04 11.37 6.24
C ASP A 48 -5.71 11.80 4.80
N VAL A 49 -4.59 11.30 4.26
CA VAL A 49 -4.15 11.65 2.89
C VAL A 49 -5.02 10.96 1.85
N LEU A 50 -5.38 9.70 2.09
CA LEU A 50 -6.25 8.95 1.18
C LEU A 50 -7.67 9.47 1.21
N GLU A 51 -8.20 9.80 2.39
CA GLU A 51 -9.51 10.44 2.55
C GLU A 51 -9.54 11.79 1.86
N PHE A 52 -8.50 12.61 2.04
CA PHE A 52 -8.35 13.88 1.34
C PHE A 52 -8.38 13.71 -0.18
N LEU A 53 -7.61 12.75 -0.73
CA LEU A 53 -7.58 12.50 -2.18
C LEU A 53 -8.90 11.91 -2.71
N ALA A 54 -9.58 11.07 -1.91
CA ALA A 54 -10.88 10.49 -2.24
C ALA A 54 -11.99 11.56 -2.31
N GLY A 55 -11.84 12.65 -1.55
CA GLY A 55 -12.71 13.82 -1.60
C GLY A 55 -12.65 14.63 -2.90
N LEU A 56 -11.83 14.22 -3.88
CA LEU A 56 -11.62 14.92 -5.16
C LEU A 56 -11.32 16.42 -4.99
N PRO A 57 -10.28 16.78 -4.22
CA PRO A 57 -9.99 18.15 -3.86
C PRO A 57 -9.60 18.99 -5.07
N GLU A 58 -9.74 20.31 -4.92
CA GLU A 58 -9.32 21.24 -5.96
C GLU A 58 -7.80 21.20 -6.17
N PRO A 59 -7.31 21.48 -7.40
CA PRO A 59 -5.89 21.43 -7.71
C PRO A 59 -5.00 22.27 -6.78
N GLU A 60 -5.51 23.38 -6.27
CA GLU A 60 -4.80 24.28 -5.36
C GLU A 60 -4.55 23.63 -3.99
N ASP A 61 -5.51 22.86 -3.51
CA ASP A 61 -5.41 22.16 -2.22
C ASP A 61 -4.56 20.89 -2.36
N ILE A 62 -4.60 20.21 -3.52
CA ILE A 62 -3.66 19.13 -3.84
C ILE A 62 -2.21 19.63 -3.79
N MET A 63 -1.94 20.87 -4.23
CA MET A 63 -0.58 21.43 -4.19
C MET A 63 -0.09 21.71 -2.77
N LYS A 64 -0.99 22.02 -1.84
CA LYS A 64 -0.68 22.25 -0.42
C LYS A 64 -0.51 20.97 0.39
N LEU A 65 -0.91 19.82 -0.17
CA LEU A 65 -0.80 18.53 0.49
C LEU A 65 0.63 18.27 0.98
N HIS A 66 0.78 18.03 2.28
CA HIS A 66 2.04 17.68 2.91
C HIS A 66 1.81 16.53 3.89
N PRO A 67 2.84 15.70 4.17
CA PRO A 67 2.74 14.74 5.27
C PRO A 67 2.45 15.48 6.59
N SER A 68 1.72 14.84 7.50
CA SER A 68 1.56 15.34 8.86
C SER A 68 2.90 15.29 9.61
N GLU A 69 3.06 16.10 10.66
CA GLU A 69 4.30 16.13 11.44
C GLU A 69 4.63 14.77 12.07
N SER A 70 3.60 14.04 12.55
CA SER A 70 3.76 12.70 13.11
C SER A 70 4.24 11.70 12.07
N PHE A 71 3.71 11.77 10.84
CA PHE A 71 4.14 10.93 9.73
C PHE A 71 5.57 11.26 9.29
N GLN A 72 5.91 12.55 9.25
CA GLN A 72 7.27 12.99 8.92
C GLN A 72 8.29 12.51 9.98
N ALA A 73 7.95 12.59 11.27
CA ALA A 73 8.79 12.07 12.35
C ALA A 73 9.01 10.56 12.24
N ARG A 74 7.96 9.80 11.87
CA ARG A 74 8.06 8.34 11.67
C ARG A 74 8.98 7.99 10.50
N ILE A 75 8.85 8.68 9.38
CA ILE A 75 9.75 8.53 8.22
C ILE A 75 11.20 8.79 8.61
N SER A 76 11.46 9.89 9.33
CA SER A 76 12.81 10.24 9.80
C SER A 76 13.40 9.13 10.69
N SER A 77 12.60 8.60 11.63
CA SER A 77 13.02 7.50 12.50
C SER A 77 13.34 6.22 11.72
N LEU A 78 12.53 5.85 10.71
CA LEU A 78 12.82 4.68 9.87
C LEU A 78 14.11 4.88 9.05
N LEU A 79 14.32 6.08 8.50
CA LEU A 79 15.53 6.39 7.74
C LEU A 79 16.80 6.33 8.60
N GLU A 80 16.73 6.85 9.83
CA GLU A 80 17.83 6.79 10.80
C GLU A 80 18.13 5.32 11.15
N LYS A 81 17.11 4.54 11.51
CA LYS A 81 17.28 3.12 11.84
C LYS A 81 17.84 2.29 10.67
N ASN A 82 17.38 2.57 9.45
CA ASN A 82 17.87 1.88 8.26
C ASN A 82 19.38 2.12 8.06
N ARG A 83 19.86 3.35 8.32
CA ARG A 83 21.29 3.69 8.23
C ARG A 83 22.15 2.99 9.27
N ASP A 84 21.65 2.84 10.50
CA ASP A 84 22.45 2.33 11.62
C ASP A 84 22.43 0.80 11.73
N THR A 85 21.25 0.20 11.66
CA THR A 85 21.05 -1.22 11.99
C THR A 85 20.31 -2.01 10.92
N GLY A 86 19.78 -1.33 9.91
CA GLY A 86 18.82 -1.90 8.97
C GLY A 86 17.39 -1.96 9.54
N LEU A 87 16.43 -2.18 8.64
CA LEU A 87 15.01 -2.29 8.99
C LEU A 87 14.64 -3.75 9.28
N SER A 88 13.71 -3.96 10.20
CA SER A 88 13.06 -5.25 10.36
C SER A 88 12.07 -5.52 9.22
N LEU A 89 11.69 -6.78 9.00
CA LEU A 89 10.66 -7.16 8.00
C LEU A 89 9.31 -6.45 8.17
N GLN A 90 8.98 -5.97 9.38
CA GLN A 90 7.76 -5.17 9.59
C GLN A 90 7.97 -3.73 9.13
N GLU A 91 9.12 -3.16 9.44
CA GLU A 91 9.49 -1.79 9.07
C GLU A 91 9.80 -1.65 7.58
N GLU A 92 10.35 -2.68 6.94
CA GLU A 92 10.51 -2.73 5.47
C GLU A 92 9.15 -2.68 4.78
N ARG A 93 8.17 -3.43 5.28
CA ARG A 93 6.79 -3.40 4.77
C ARG A 93 6.12 -2.04 5.02
N GLU A 94 6.40 -1.41 6.16
CA GLU A 94 5.95 -0.04 6.43
C GLU A 94 6.58 0.96 5.45
N TRP A 95 7.89 0.82 5.18
CA TRP A 95 8.64 1.64 4.24
C TRP A 95 8.14 1.52 2.80
N GLU A 96 7.86 0.31 2.32
CA GLU A 96 7.27 0.07 1.00
C GLU A 96 5.92 0.78 0.83
N LYS A 97 5.08 0.78 1.88
CA LYS A 97 3.81 1.51 1.86
C LYS A 97 4.03 3.02 1.75
N TYR A 98 5.00 3.57 2.48
CA TYR A 98 5.33 5.00 2.38
C TYR A 98 5.82 5.39 0.98
N GLN A 99 6.66 4.56 0.36
CA GLN A 99 7.10 4.79 -1.02
C GLN A 99 5.92 4.81 -2.00
N TYR A 100 4.95 3.92 -1.81
CA TYR A 100 3.75 3.91 -2.65
C TYR A 100 2.86 5.14 -2.43
N LEU A 101 2.65 5.56 -1.18
CA LEU A 101 1.88 6.77 -0.87
C LEU A 101 2.54 8.02 -1.46
N GLU A 102 3.86 8.18 -1.32
CA GLU A 102 4.61 9.29 -1.92
C GLU A 102 4.37 9.33 -3.44
N HIS A 103 4.43 8.16 -4.08
CA HIS A 103 4.20 8.06 -5.51
C HIS A 103 2.81 8.57 -5.90
N LEU A 104 1.76 8.19 -5.15
CA LEU A 104 0.40 8.67 -5.38
C LEU A 104 0.29 10.18 -5.21
N VAL A 105 0.85 10.73 -4.13
CA VAL A 105 0.83 12.18 -3.86
C VAL A 105 1.56 12.94 -4.97
N ARG A 106 2.71 12.44 -5.42
CA ARG A 106 3.48 13.04 -6.52
C ARG A 106 2.70 13.03 -7.83
N MET A 107 2.01 11.93 -8.14
CA MET A 107 1.12 11.86 -9.30
C MET A 107 -0.06 12.83 -9.19
N ALA A 108 -0.69 12.93 -8.01
CA ALA A 108 -1.80 13.85 -7.77
C ALA A 108 -1.35 15.31 -7.99
N LYS A 109 -0.21 15.72 -7.41
CA LYS A 109 0.38 17.05 -7.61
C LYS A 109 0.72 17.34 -9.06
N ALA A 110 1.28 16.36 -9.78
CA ALA A 110 1.59 16.51 -11.20
C ALA A 110 0.31 16.78 -12.03
N LYS A 111 -0.76 16.02 -11.79
CA LYS A 111 -2.06 16.22 -12.46
C LYS A 111 -2.71 17.56 -12.08
N ALA A 112 -2.64 17.94 -10.80
CA ALA A 112 -3.13 19.22 -10.32
C ALA A 112 -2.42 20.40 -11.01
N CYS A 113 -1.09 20.34 -11.13
CA CYS A 113 -0.30 21.35 -11.82
C CYS A 113 -0.72 21.49 -13.30
N ILE A 114 -0.99 20.39 -14.00
CA ILE A 114 -1.49 20.42 -15.38
C ILE A 114 -2.88 21.09 -15.45
N ARG A 115 -3.79 20.77 -14.52
CA ARG A 115 -5.13 21.40 -14.45
C ARG A 115 -5.05 22.90 -14.20
N LEU A 116 -4.18 23.34 -13.29
CA LEU A 116 -3.96 24.76 -13.00
C LEU A 116 -3.41 25.52 -14.22
N LYS A 117 -2.51 24.91 -14.99
CA LYS A 117 -1.99 25.51 -16.23
C LYS A 117 -3.06 25.65 -17.31
N LYS A 118 -3.93 24.64 -17.46
CA LYS A 118 -5.06 24.70 -18.41
C LYS A 118 -6.11 25.73 -18.04
N THR A 119 -6.32 25.99 -16.76
CA THR A 119 -7.33 26.96 -16.27
C THR A 119 -6.86 28.42 -16.42
N ARG A 120 -5.54 28.63 -16.61
CA ARG A 120 -4.92 29.96 -16.81
C ARG A 120 -4.77 30.36 -18.29
N GLN A 121 -5.12 29.50 -19.23
CA GLN A 121 -5.15 29.77 -20.69
C GLN A 121 -6.58 30.04 -21.13
#